data_AF-A0A1U7NAF9-F1
#
_entry.id   AF-A0A1U7NAF9-F1
#
_cell.length_a   1.000
_cell.length_b   1.000
_cell.length_c   1.000
_cell.angle_alpha   90.00
_cell.angle_beta   90.00
_cell.angle_gamma   90.00
#
_symmetry.space_group_name_H-M   'P 1'
#
loop_
_entity.id
_entity.type
_entity.pdbx_description
1 polymer ?
#
loop_
_entity_poly.entity_id
_entity_poly.type
_entity_poly.pdbx_seq_one_letter_code
_entity_poly.pdbx_strand_id
1 'polypeptide(L)'
;MNSKKTIHMVMGVSSAGKSTYIESRIKNGEWNDIPLIMDVAVTHPLMGELLNKECIIHYNLYWPYKNNVDQIGNDFLGEPALVKLLNYPERIRAYILVAPRSEIVKRSLLRTTIEPIFNKNLTPRYPKQRIFELLCRLDLTDFYKKWFLILRQYEITFEIINSADNYLPIYSIEEAL
;
A
#
# COMPACT_ATOMS: atom_id res chain seq x y z
N MET A 1 10.82 -15.09 25.47
CA MET A 1 9.68 -14.59 24.66
C MET A 1 10.17 -14.44 23.23
N ASN A 2 9.67 -15.23 22.28
CA ASN A 2 9.94 -14.98 20.86
C ASN A 2 9.25 -13.65 20.50
N SER A 3 10.02 -12.60 20.19
CA SER A 3 9.42 -11.36 19.68
C SER A 3 8.65 -11.70 18.41
N LYS A 4 7.35 -11.40 18.37
CA LYS A 4 6.55 -11.61 17.17
C LYS A 4 7.21 -10.84 16.02
N LYS A 5 7.42 -11.50 14.87
CA LYS A 5 8.06 -10.90 13.70
C LYS A 5 7.12 -9.92 13.01
N THR A 6 7.61 -8.72 12.69
CA THR A 6 6.80 -7.60 12.18
C THR A 6 6.41 -7.79 10.70
N ILE A 7 5.20 -7.39 10.35
CA ILE A 7 4.73 -7.24 8.97
C ILE A 7 4.72 -5.74 8.65
N HIS A 8 5.66 -5.28 7.83
CA HIS A 8 5.74 -3.89 7.37
C HIS A 8 4.78 -3.70 6.18
N MET A 9 3.58 -3.19 6.44
CA MET A 9 2.58 -3.01 5.40
C MET A 9 2.68 -1.60 4.80
N VAL A 10 3.32 -1.48 3.63
CA VAL A 10 3.48 -0.22 2.92
C VAL A 10 2.27 -0.01 2.01
N MET A 11 1.40 0.91 2.42
CA MET A 11 0.11 1.16 1.82
C MET A 11 0.07 2.49 1.07
N GLY A 12 -0.86 2.60 0.13
CA GLY A 12 -1.10 3.83 -0.61
C GLY A 12 -1.75 3.55 -1.95
N VAL A 13 -2.35 4.57 -2.55
CA VAL A 13 -2.91 4.46 -3.90
C VAL A 13 -1.83 4.18 -4.95
N SER A 14 -2.23 3.81 -6.16
CA SER A 14 -1.28 3.75 -7.27
C SER A 14 -0.60 5.11 -7.45
N SER A 15 0.72 5.09 -7.71
CA SER A 15 1.56 6.30 -7.83
C SER A 15 1.78 7.12 -6.54
N ALA A 16 1.40 6.61 -5.37
CA ALA A 16 1.70 7.24 -4.07
C ALA A 16 3.18 7.13 -3.63
N GLY A 17 4.09 6.56 -4.44
CA GLY A 17 5.52 6.48 -4.10
C GLY A 17 5.95 5.27 -3.26
N LYS A 18 5.09 4.24 -3.09
CA LYS A 18 5.37 3.04 -2.27
C LYS A 18 6.68 2.35 -2.60
N SER A 19 6.93 2.07 -3.88
CA SER A 19 8.15 1.37 -4.30
C SER A 19 9.40 2.18 -4.02
N THR A 20 9.37 3.49 -4.31
CA THR A 20 10.49 4.38 -4.00
C THR A 20 10.76 4.47 -2.50
N TYR A 21 9.71 4.50 -1.66
CA TYR A 21 9.86 4.44 -0.21
C TYR A 21 10.52 3.12 0.24
N ILE A 22 10.03 1.98 -0.22
CA ILE A 22 10.61 0.66 0.10
C ILE A 22 12.08 0.59 -0.34
N GLU A 23 12.38 1.01 -1.56
CA GLU A 23 13.75 1.06 -2.07
C GLU A 23 14.66 1.94 -1.23
N SER A 24 14.17 3.10 -0.76
CA SER A 24 14.94 3.99 0.10
C SER A 24 15.29 3.34 1.45
N ARG A 25 14.34 2.65 2.08
CA ARG A 25 14.56 1.91 3.33
C ARG A 25 15.54 0.77 3.16
N ILE A 26 15.49 0.05 2.05
CA ILE A 26 16.47 -1.00 1.71
C ILE A 26 17.85 -0.38 1.49
N LYS A 27 17.96 0.69 0.70
CA LYS A 27 19.25 1.36 0.42
C LYS A 27 19.92 1.93 1.68
N ASN A 28 19.12 2.39 2.65
CA ASN A 28 19.62 2.90 3.93
C ASN A 28 19.94 1.78 4.94
N GLY A 29 19.72 0.51 4.57
CA GLY A 29 20.01 -0.65 5.40
C GLY A 29 18.96 -0.98 6.46
N GLU A 30 17.84 -0.26 6.50
CA GLU A 30 16.77 -0.47 7.48
C GLU A 30 16.01 -1.77 7.22
N TRP A 31 15.84 -2.12 5.95
CA TRP A 31 15.07 -3.28 5.49
C TRP A 31 15.93 -4.27 4.67
N ASN A 32 17.19 -4.40 5.05
CA ASN A 32 18.08 -5.39 4.43
C ASN A 32 17.58 -6.81 4.70
N ASP A 33 17.59 -7.64 3.66
CA ASP A 33 17.24 -9.07 3.70
C ASP A 33 15.79 -9.38 4.15
N ILE A 34 14.91 -8.37 4.24
CA ILE A 34 13.49 -8.58 4.53
C ILE A 34 12.75 -8.90 3.21
N PRO A 35 12.02 -10.03 3.13
CA PRO A 35 11.30 -10.40 1.91
C PRO A 35 10.19 -9.40 1.60
N LEU A 36 10.12 -8.99 0.33
CA LEU A 36 9.10 -8.11 -0.22
C LEU A 36 8.03 -8.92 -0.94
N ILE A 37 6.78 -8.75 -0.53
CA ILE A 37 5.61 -9.48 -1.00
C ILE A 37 4.62 -8.46 -1.58
N MET A 38 4.11 -8.73 -2.78
CA MET A 38 3.02 -7.94 -3.36
C MET A 38 1.68 -8.38 -2.75
N ASP A 39 0.76 -7.43 -2.54
CA ASP A 39 -0.62 -7.72 -2.13
C ASP A 39 -1.26 -8.89 -2.89
N VAL A 40 -1.13 -8.94 -4.22
CA VAL A 40 -1.67 -10.02 -5.06
C VAL A 40 -1.11 -11.39 -4.72
N ALA A 41 0.12 -11.45 -4.20
CA ALA A 41 0.78 -12.69 -3.86
C ALA A 41 0.39 -13.17 -2.46
N VAL A 42 -0.03 -12.27 -1.55
CA VAL A 42 -0.38 -12.59 -0.15
C VAL A 42 -1.38 -13.76 -0.06
N THR A 43 -2.33 -13.83 -0.97
CA THR A 43 -3.38 -14.86 -1.01
C THR A 43 -2.85 -16.24 -1.41
N HIS A 44 -1.68 -16.31 -2.04
CA HIS A 44 -1.07 -17.57 -2.49
C HIS A 44 -0.82 -18.50 -1.28
N PRO A 45 -1.15 -19.81 -1.36
CA PRO A 45 -1.05 -20.74 -0.23
C PRO A 45 0.35 -20.78 0.39
N LEU A 46 1.39 -20.73 -0.45
CA LEU A 46 2.80 -20.76 -0.03
C LEU A 46 3.25 -19.50 0.73
N MET A 47 2.47 -18.42 0.76
CA MET A 47 2.85 -17.22 1.52
C MET A 47 2.66 -17.35 3.02
N GLY A 48 1.97 -18.39 3.52
CA GLY A 48 1.77 -18.57 4.96
C GLY A 48 3.09 -18.61 5.74
N GLU A 49 4.11 -19.28 5.20
CA GLU A 49 5.44 -19.33 5.82
C GLU A 49 6.17 -17.98 5.80
N LEU A 50 6.00 -17.19 4.74
CA LEU A 50 6.61 -15.87 4.63
C LEU A 50 5.93 -14.86 5.57
N LEU A 51 4.60 -14.94 5.71
CA LEU A 51 3.86 -14.15 6.67
C LEU A 51 4.21 -14.50 8.12
N ASN A 52 4.76 -15.69 8.40
CA ASN A 52 5.27 -16.04 9.73
C ASN A 52 6.67 -15.46 10.03
N LYS A 53 7.34 -14.91 9.02
CA LYS A 53 8.61 -14.19 9.15
C LYS A 53 8.36 -12.69 9.19
N GLU A 54 9.44 -11.94 9.37
CA GLU A 54 9.41 -10.49 9.13
C GLU A 54 9.36 -10.28 7.62
N CYS A 55 8.46 -9.42 7.15
CA CYS A 55 8.25 -9.21 5.72
C CYS A 55 7.71 -7.81 5.43
N ILE A 56 7.92 -7.35 4.21
CA ILE A 56 7.33 -6.11 3.68
C ILE A 56 6.19 -6.49 2.74
N ILE A 57 5.03 -5.89 2.93
CA ILE A 57 3.89 -6.00 2.03
C ILE A 57 3.78 -4.70 1.24
N HIS A 58 3.91 -4.74 -0.08
CA HIS A 58 3.54 -3.64 -0.97
C HIS A 58 2.06 -3.74 -1.26
N TYR A 59 1.27 -2.85 -0.64
CA TYR A 59 -0.18 -2.95 -0.62
C TYR A 59 -0.82 -1.79 -1.37
N ASN A 60 -1.55 -2.08 -2.44
CA ASN A 60 -2.24 -1.08 -3.25
C ASN A 60 -3.70 -0.93 -2.80
N LEU A 61 -4.05 0.26 -2.32
CA LEU A 61 -5.38 0.54 -1.78
C LEU A 61 -6.52 0.40 -2.81
N TYR A 62 -6.21 0.47 -4.11
CA TYR A 62 -7.20 0.28 -5.17
C TYR A 62 -7.53 -1.18 -5.47
N TRP A 63 -6.71 -2.12 -4.99
CA TRP A 63 -6.84 -3.52 -5.34
C TRP A 63 -8.21 -4.16 -5.01
N PRO A 64 -8.85 -3.87 -3.85
CA PRO A 64 -10.20 -4.36 -3.57
C PRO A 64 -11.23 -4.04 -4.68
N TYR A 65 -10.95 -3.02 -5.49
CA TYR A 65 -11.89 -2.44 -6.44
C TYR A 65 -11.44 -2.51 -7.89
N LYS A 66 -10.42 -3.33 -8.17
CA LYS A 66 -9.82 -3.48 -9.51
C LYS A 66 -10.83 -3.92 -10.59
N ASN A 67 -12.04 -4.34 -10.22
CA ASN A 67 -13.10 -4.73 -11.16
C ASN A 67 -14.35 -3.83 -11.09
N ASN A 68 -14.50 -2.99 -10.06
CA ASN A 68 -15.65 -2.09 -9.94
C ASN A 68 -15.27 -0.81 -9.19
N VAL A 69 -15.09 0.27 -9.95
CA VAL A 69 -14.75 1.60 -9.42
C VAL A 69 -15.88 2.16 -8.54
N ASP A 70 -17.13 1.81 -8.84
CA ASP A 70 -18.32 2.30 -8.13
C ASP A 70 -18.47 1.61 -6.75
N GLN A 71 -17.71 0.54 -6.49
CA GLN A 71 -17.67 -0.12 -5.18
C GLN A 71 -16.59 0.44 -4.25
N ILE A 72 -15.77 1.39 -4.73
CA ILE A 72 -14.70 1.96 -3.92
C ILE A 72 -15.28 2.65 -2.69
N GLY A 73 -14.92 2.14 -1.51
CA GLY A 73 -15.36 2.70 -0.24
C GLY A 73 -16.57 2.01 0.40
N ASN A 74 -17.17 1.00 -0.23
CA ASN A 74 -18.38 0.33 0.26
C ASN A 74 -18.13 -1.04 0.89
N ASP A 75 -17.11 -1.78 0.45
CA ASP A 75 -16.72 -3.06 1.07
C ASP A 75 -15.20 -3.27 0.96
N PHE A 76 -14.48 -3.05 2.06
CA PHE A 76 -13.04 -3.29 2.14
C PHE A 76 -12.72 -4.72 2.62
N LEU A 77 -13.67 -5.36 3.31
CA LEU A 77 -13.49 -6.66 3.96
C LEU A 77 -13.67 -7.83 2.98
N GLY A 78 -14.17 -7.57 1.78
CA GLY A 78 -14.18 -8.55 0.69
C GLY A 78 -12.81 -8.82 0.04
N GLU A 79 -11.75 -8.06 0.38
CA GLU A 79 -10.43 -8.22 -0.26
C GLU A 79 -9.62 -9.35 0.40
N PRO A 80 -9.28 -10.44 -0.33
CA PRO A 80 -8.72 -11.63 0.31
C PRO A 80 -7.33 -11.44 0.91
N ALA A 81 -6.48 -10.55 0.36
CA ALA A 81 -5.17 -10.28 0.96
C ALA A 81 -5.31 -9.54 2.30
N LEU A 82 -6.18 -8.53 2.37
CA LEU A 82 -6.49 -7.80 3.59
C LEU A 82 -7.04 -8.76 4.64
N VAL A 83 -8.07 -9.55 4.32
CA VAL A 83 -8.65 -10.54 5.24
C VAL A 83 -7.57 -11.46 5.81
N LYS A 84 -6.63 -11.91 4.96
CA LYS A 84 -5.53 -12.77 5.41
C LYS A 84 -4.57 -12.03 6.35
N LEU A 85 -4.23 -10.78 6.05
CA LEU A 85 -3.37 -9.93 6.88
C LEU A 85 -4.03 -9.59 8.22
N LEU A 86 -5.34 -9.36 8.22
CA LEU A 86 -6.14 -9.07 9.42
C LEU A 86 -6.24 -10.24 10.40
N ASN A 87 -5.70 -11.43 10.07
CA ASN A 87 -5.48 -12.51 11.04
C ASN A 87 -4.21 -12.29 11.91
N TYR A 88 -3.42 -11.27 11.61
CA TYR A 88 -2.17 -10.93 12.30
C TYR A 88 -2.08 -9.44 12.68
N PRO A 89 -3.16 -8.79 13.16
CA PRO A 89 -3.22 -7.34 13.32
C PRO A 89 -2.14 -6.82 14.26
N GLU A 90 -1.80 -7.58 15.30
CA GLU A 90 -0.79 -7.23 16.30
C GLU A 90 0.65 -7.30 15.79
N ARG A 91 0.85 -7.86 14.59
CA ARG A 91 2.16 -7.94 13.92
C ARG A 91 2.31 -6.86 12.86
N ILE A 92 1.24 -6.19 12.47
CA ILE A 92 1.25 -5.23 11.38
C ILE A 92 1.72 -3.87 11.90
N ARG A 93 2.73 -3.31 11.23
CA ARG A 93 3.03 -1.87 11.25
C ARG A 93 2.77 -1.32 9.86
N ALA A 94 1.76 -0.46 9.75
CA ALA A 94 1.34 0.11 8.48
C ALA A 94 2.03 1.46 8.22
N TYR A 95 2.41 1.69 6.96
CA TYR A 95 2.97 2.95 6.48
C TYR A 95 2.12 3.43 5.33
N ILE A 96 1.31 4.46 5.54
CA ILE A 96 0.32 4.93 4.57
C ILE A 96 0.89 6.13 3.85
N LEU A 97 1.26 5.92 2.59
CA LEU A 97 1.79 6.99 1.77
C LEU A 97 0.65 7.81 1.17
N VAL A 98 0.72 9.10 1.45
CA VAL A 98 -0.17 10.14 0.90
C VAL A 98 0.64 11.12 0.06
N ALA A 99 -0.05 11.82 -0.83
CA ALA A 99 0.48 12.95 -1.58
C ALA A 99 -0.69 13.80 -2.08
N PRO A 100 -0.45 15.08 -2.41
CA PRO A 100 -1.44 15.87 -3.12
C PRO A 100 -1.91 15.16 -4.40
N ARG A 101 -3.22 15.21 -4.66
CA ARG A 101 -3.83 14.57 -5.84
C ARG A 101 -3.12 14.93 -7.13
N SER A 102 -2.73 16.19 -7.30
CA SER A 102 -1.97 16.69 -8.45
C SER A 102 -0.67 15.91 -8.69
N GLU A 103 0.07 15.62 -7.62
CA GLU A 103 1.31 14.83 -7.69
C GLU A 103 1.02 13.36 -8.04
N ILE A 104 -0.02 12.75 -7.45
CA ILE A 104 -0.41 11.37 -7.78
C ILE A 104 -0.83 11.23 -9.25
N VAL A 105 -1.59 12.20 -9.76
CA VAL A 105 -2.01 12.27 -11.16
C VAL A 105 -0.80 12.42 -12.07
N LYS A 106 0.07 13.39 -11.79
CA LYS A 106 1.31 13.62 -12.55
C LYS A 106 2.17 12.35 -12.62
N ARG A 107 2.43 11.70 -11.49
CA ARG A 107 3.19 10.44 -11.41
C ARG A 107 2.52 9.32 -12.23
N SER A 108 1.20 9.18 -12.14
CA SER A 108 0.43 8.20 -12.91
C SER A 108 0.53 8.40 -14.42
N LEU A 109 0.48 9.66 -14.88
CA LEU A 109 0.56 9.99 -16.31
C LEU A 109 1.97 9.77 -16.87
N LEU A 110 3.02 10.11 -16.11
CA LEU A 110 4.41 9.94 -16.54
C LEU A 110 4.85 8.46 -16.54
N ARG A 111 4.25 7.63 -15.69
CA ARG A 111 4.65 6.23 -15.52
C ARG A 111 4.39 5.36 -16.74
N THR A 112 5.42 4.70 -17.27
CA THR A 112 5.33 3.87 -18.49
C THR A 112 5.17 2.38 -18.21
N THR A 113 5.78 1.88 -17.13
CA THR A 113 5.80 0.45 -16.78
C THR A 113 5.27 0.19 -15.37
N ILE A 114 4.75 -1.02 -15.15
CA ILE A 114 4.57 -1.58 -13.82
C ILE A 114 5.96 -1.89 -13.25
N GLU A 115 6.16 -1.74 -11.93
CA GLU A 115 7.51 -1.71 -11.36
C GLU A 115 8.33 -2.98 -11.74
N PRO A 116 9.51 -2.85 -12.37
CA PRO A 116 10.28 -4.00 -12.88
C PRO A 116 10.88 -4.89 -11.78
N ILE A 117 11.02 -4.37 -10.55
CA ILE A 117 11.53 -5.11 -9.39
C ILE A 117 10.58 -6.26 -8.99
N PHE A 118 9.30 -6.18 -9.40
CA PHE A 118 8.23 -7.04 -8.91
C PHE A 118 7.74 -8.07 -9.95
N ASN A 119 8.24 -8.02 -11.19
CA ASN A 119 7.98 -9.03 -12.20
C ASN A 119 8.99 -8.93 -13.37
N LYS A 120 10.17 -9.54 -13.23
CA LYS A 120 11.26 -9.44 -14.23
C LYS A 120 10.89 -9.99 -15.62
N ASN A 121 9.87 -10.85 -15.70
CA ASN A 121 9.52 -11.59 -16.92
C ASN A 121 8.21 -11.14 -17.59
N LEU A 122 7.51 -10.15 -17.00
CA LEU A 122 6.28 -9.61 -17.55
C LEU A 122 6.31 -8.09 -17.38
N THR A 123 6.35 -7.35 -18.48
CA THR A 123 6.11 -5.90 -18.48
C THR A 123 4.71 -5.59 -19.00
N PRO A 124 3.65 -5.87 -18.22
CA PRO A 124 2.34 -5.34 -18.55
C PRO A 124 2.43 -3.81 -18.57
N ARG A 125 1.90 -3.20 -19.62
CA ARG A 125 1.81 -1.74 -19.75
C ARG A 125 1.01 -1.21 -18.56
N TYR A 126 1.53 -0.17 -17.90
CA TYR A 126 0.80 0.47 -16.82
C TYR A 126 -0.53 1.03 -17.36
N PRO A 127 -1.69 0.72 -16.75
CA PRO A 127 -3.00 1.11 -17.27
C PRO A 127 -3.30 2.59 -16.95
N LYS A 128 -2.49 3.50 -17.50
CA LYS A 128 -2.48 4.96 -17.23
C LYS A 128 -3.89 5.55 -17.23
N GLN A 129 -4.64 5.33 -18.31
CA GLN A 129 -5.96 5.93 -18.51
C GLN A 129 -6.95 5.47 -17.44
N ARG A 130 -6.99 4.16 -17.15
CA ARG A 130 -7.87 3.60 -16.13
C ARG A 130 -7.54 4.15 -14.73
N ILE A 131 -6.26 4.25 -14.38
CA ILE A 131 -5.84 4.82 -13.08
C ILE A 131 -6.14 6.32 -13.01
N PHE A 132 -5.94 7.04 -14.11
CA PHE A 132 -6.26 8.45 -14.19
C PHE A 132 -7.77 8.70 -14.00
N GLU A 133 -8.62 7.97 -14.73
CA GLU A 133 -10.08 8.05 -14.60
C GLU A 133 -10.52 7.71 -13.17
N LEU A 134 -9.91 6.70 -12.56
CA LEU A 134 -10.14 6.32 -11.17
C LEU A 134 -9.82 7.46 -10.21
N LEU A 135 -8.62 8.02 -10.32
CA LEU A 135 -8.20 9.16 -9.53
C LEU A 135 -9.19 10.31 -9.70
N CYS A 136 -9.61 10.61 -10.93
CA CYS A 136 -10.55 11.68 -11.24
C CYS A 136 -11.93 11.54 -10.57
N ARG A 137 -12.44 10.31 -10.38
CA ARG A 137 -13.76 10.06 -9.77
C ARG A 137 -13.73 9.99 -8.25
N LEU A 138 -12.59 9.62 -7.69
CA LEU A 138 -12.45 9.32 -6.28
C LEU A 138 -12.21 10.58 -5.47
N ASP A 139 -13.01 10.78 -4.40
CA ASP A 139 -12.64 11.68 -3.32
C ASP A 139 -11.49 11.02 -2.54
N LEU A 140 -10.27 11.49 -2.80
CA LEU A 140 -9.06 10.90 -2.21
C LEU A 140 -9.00 11.11 -0.70
N THR A 141 -9.57 12.23 -0.23
CA THR A 141 -9.60 12.57 1.17
C THR A 141 -10.54 11.62 1.92
N ASP A 142 -11.78 11.46 1.45
CA ASP A 142 -12.72 10.49 2.03
C ASP A 142 -12.20 9.05 1.94
N PHE A 143 -11.58 8.69 0.82
CA PHE A 143 -11.01 7.37 0.63
C PHE A 143 -9.91 7.03 1.64
N TYR A 144 -8.97 7.95 1.90
CA TYR A 144 -7.95 7.74 2.93
C TYR A 144 -8.55 7.70 4.34
N LYS A 145 -9.56 8.54 4.64
CA LYS A 145 -10.27 8.50 5.94
C LYS A 145 -10.83 7.11 6.22
N LYS A 146 -11.46 6.46 5.23
CA LYS A 146 -11.98 5.09 5.37
C LYS A 146 -10.89 4.09 5.72
N TRP A 147 -9.72 4.17 5.09
CA TRP A 147 -8.58 3.32 5.43
C TRP A 147 -8.03 3.57 6.83
N PHE A 148 -7.93 4.83 7.26
CA PHE A 148 -7.52 5.15 8.63
C PHE A 148 -8.49 4.57 9.66
N LEU A 149 -9.81 4.65 9.40
CA LEU A 149 -10.83 4.07 10.27
C LEU A 149 -10.70 2.54 10.36
N ILE A 150 -10.47 1.84 9.24
CA ILE A 150 -10.26 0.39 9.24
C ILE A 150 -9.03 0.02 10.07
N LEU A 151 -7.90 0.68 9.86
CA LEU A 151 -6.69 0.36 10.61
C LEU A 151 -6.87 0.60 12.11
N ARG A 152 -7.59 1.67 12.50
CA ARG A 152 -7.97 1.91 13.91
C ARG A 152 -8.91 0.84 14.45
N GLN A 153 -9.91 0.42 13.68
CA GLN A 153 -10.88 -0.60 14.08
C GLN A 153 -10.21 -1.94 14.40
N TYR A 154 -9.15 -2.28 13.67
CA TYR A 154 -8.36 -3.51 13.88
C TYR A 154 -7.14 -3.30 14.80
N GLU A 155 -7.05 -2.16 15.49
CA GLU A 155 -5.96 -1.82 16.41
C GLU A 155 -4.55 -1.90 15.77
N ILE A 156 -4.47 -1.69 14.46
CA ILE A 156 -3.20 -1.71 13.72
C ILE A 156 -2.50 -0.37 13.91
N THR A 157 -1.23 -0.42 14.34
CA THR A 157 -0.38 0.77 14.43
C THR A 157 -0.01 1.24 13.03
N PHE A 158 -0.20 2.53 12.75
CA PHE A 158 0.14 3.10 11.45
C PHE A 158 0.78 4.48 11.53
N GLU A 159 1.62 4.76 10.53
CA GLU A 159 2.22 6.08 10.27
C GLU A 159 1.70 6.60 8.93
N ILE A 160 1.41 7.90 8.87
CA ILE A 160 1.09 8.58 7.62
C ILE A 160 2.36 9.23 7.09
N ILE A 161 2.66 9.03 5.81
CA ILE A 161 3.92 9.47 5.19
C ILE A 161 3.62 10.37 3.99
N ASN A 162 4.16 11.58 4.00
CA ASN A 162 4.07 12.48 2.86
C ASN A 162 5.11 12.11 1.79
N SER A 163 4.67 11.40 0.74
CA SER A 163 5.56 11.02 -0.35
C SER A 163 5.92 12.17 -1.31
N ALA A 164 5.33 13.35 -1.16
CA ALA A 164 5.68 14.55 -1.93
C ALA A 164 6.77 15.38 -1.24
N ASP A 165 6.98 15.18 0.06
CA ASP A 165 7.93 15.94 0.87
C ASP A 165 8.92 15.01 1.56
N ASN A 166 9.85 14.46 0.76
CA ASN A 166 10.95 13.61 1.22
C ASN A 166 10.57 12.44 2.15
N TYR A 167 9.32 11.96 2.09
CA TYR A 167 8.80 10.91 2.96
C TYR A 167 8.80 11.27 4.45
N LEU A 168 8.58 12.55 4.77
CA LEU A 168 8.39 12.98 6.15
C LEU A 168 7.08 12.43 6.73
N PRO A 169 7.06 12.07 8.03
CA PRO A 169 5.84 11.66 8.71
C PRO A 169 4.86 12.83 8.84
N ILE A 170 3.58 12.52 8.75
CA ILE A 170 2.48 13.43 9.07
C ILE A 170 1.89 12.98 10.41
N TYR A 171 1.74 13.92 11.35
CA TYR A 171 1.41 13.59 12.74
C TYR A 171 -0.10 13.61 13.02
N SER A 172 -0.91 14.10 12.09
CA SER A 172 -2.36 14.10 12.19
C SER A 172 -3.04 13.69 10.89
N ILE A 173 -4.27 13.18 11.00
CA ILE A 173 -5.10 12.85 9.82
C ILE A 173 -5.51 14.15 9.13
N GLU A 174 -5.72 15.22 9.89
CA GLU A 174 -6.14 16.53 9.42
C GLU A 174 -5.07 17.19 8.54
N GLU A 175 -3.78 17.05 8.87
CA GLU A 175 -2.66 17.53 8.04
C GLU A 175 -2.47 16.67 6.77
N ALA A 176 -2.92 15.42 6.78
CA ALA A 176 -2.72 14.47 5.69
C ALA A 176 -3.73 14.62 4.54
N LEU A 177 -4.80 15.37 4.75
CA LEU A 177 -6.03 15.33 3.96
C LEU A 177 -6.41 16.70 3.38
#